data_AF-A0A7Y0CIT2-F1
#
_entry.id   AF-A0A7Y0CIT2-F1
#
_cell.length_a   1.000
_cell.length_b   1.000
_cell.length_c   1.000
_cell.angle_alpha   90.00
_cell.angle_beta   90.00
_cell.angle_gamma   90.00
#
_symmetry.space_group_name_H-M   'P 1'
#
loop_
_entity.id
_entity.type
_entity.pdbx_description
1 polymer ?
#
loop_
_entity_poly.entity_id
_entity_poly.type
_entity_poly.pdbx_seq_one_letter_code
_entity_poly.pdbx_strand_id
1 'polypeptide(L)'
;MSWLAWAAVAVFVGAYVLIATERVHRVAAALGGAGLVLALGTLDSDQAFYSRDTGIDWDVIFLLLGMMLVVGVLKRTGIFEHLAIRSAKLAGGRPFRVLVLLVLVTAGLSALLDNVTTILLVAPVTLLVCDRLGVAPIPFLIAETLASNIGGTATLVGDPPNIIIASRAGLTFTDFLGHLLPVVLVVLAAFLLLSRVLFRGAMRADPDRTASLMALEERETITDPKMLARSLVVLGMILVGFLLQRQTGPAPSVVALVGAGLMLLLSPLKPMDLVADVEWETLLFFVGLFILVGGLVKVGALDTLARQLAHVTGAVVARGRVRPGQFTFHGPSITISSDAGVGARATGLHRHRAEAHAAALSLRSRCHWPVSPRPPRR
;
A
#
# COMPACT_ATOMS: atom_id res chain seq x y z
N MET A 1 27.55 -16.73 -5.01
CA MET A 1 27.04 -15.44 -5.51
C MET A 1 28.13 -14.80 -6.36
N SER A 2 27.79 -14.14 -7.47
CA SER A 2 28.77 -13.43 -8.31
C SER A 2 29.28 -12.17 -7.61
N TRP A 3 30.38 -11.58 -8.08
CA TRP A 3 30.90 -10.32 -7.53
C TRP A 3 29.88 -9.18 -7.67
N LEU A 4 29.15 -9.13 -8.80
CA LEU A 4 28.04 -8.19 -9.04
C LEU A 4 26.93 -8.34 -7.99
N ALA A 5 26.62 -9.57 -7.59
CA ALA A 5 25.61 -9.83 -6.56
C ALA A 5 26.06 -9.28 -5.19
N TRP A 6 27.32 -9.47 -4.82
CA TRP A 6 27.87 -8.88 -3.60
C TRP A 6 27.95 -7.37 -3.64
N ALA A 7 28.31 -6.79 -4.80
CA ALA A 7 28.31 -5.35 -4.99
C ALA A 7 26.90 -4.74 -4.86
N ALA A 8 25.88 -5.35 -5.48
CA ALA A 8 24.48 -4.92 -5.31
C ALA A 8 24.03 -4.98 -3.85
N VAL A 9 24.36 -6.05 -3.13
CA VAL A 9 24.05 -6.19 -1.70
C VAL A 9 24.75 -5.10 -0.89
N ALA A 10 26.03 -4.83 -1.16
CA ALA A 10 26.78 -3.79 -0.46
C ALA A 10 26.20 -2.39 -0.71
N VAL A 11 25.83 -2.08 -1.96
CA VAL A 11 25.17 -0.80 -2.30
C VAL A 11 23.81 -0.68 -1.60
N PHE A 12 22.99 -1.74 -1.62
CA PHE A 12 21.70 -1.74 -0.95
C PHE A 12 21.83 -1.54 0.57
N VAL A 13 22.71 -2.30 1.22
CA VAL A 13 22.95 -2.18 2.67
C VAL A 13 23.52 -0.81 3.01
N GLY A 14 24.46 -0.30 2.21
CA GLY A 14 25.00 1.05 2.38
C GLY A 14 23.93 2.14 2.27
N ALA A 15 23.09 2.08 1.23
CA ALA A 15 21.96 2.99 1.07
C ALA A 15 20.98 2.89 2.24
N TYR A 16 20.65 1.67 2.68
CA TYR A 16 19.75 1.45 3.82
C TYR A 16 20.33 2.03 5.12
N VAL A 17 21.61 1.84 5.40
CA VAL A 17 22.29 2.43 6.57
C VAL A 17 22.28 3.96 6.49
N LEU A 18 22.53 4.55 5.32
CA LEU A 18 22.46 6.01 5.13
C LEU A 18 21.04 6.55 5.38
N ILE A 19 20.01 5.84 4.90
CA ILE A 19 18.60 6.18 5.15
C ILE A 19 18.29 6.07 6.65
N ALA A 20 18.66 4.94 7.29
CA ALA A 20 18.35 4.67 8.69
C ALA A 20 19.09 5.59 9.68
N THR A 21 20.29 6.05 9.32
CA THR A 21 21.06 6.99 10.16
C THR A 21 20.68 8.45 9.93
N GLU A 22 19.86 8.74 8.91
CA GLU A 22 19.45 10.09 8.47
C GLU A 22 20.60 11.11 8.32
N ARG A 23 21.86 10.66 8.24
CA ARG A 23 23.02 11.54 8.04
C ARG A 23 23.04 12.18 6.66
N VAL A 24 22.37 11.53 5.71
CA VAL A 24 22.19 12.00 4.33
C VAL A 24 20.70 12.02 4.06
N HIS A 25 20.23 13.00 3.29
CA HIS A 25 18.83 13.07 2.89
C HIS A 25 18.41 11.75 2.23
N ARG A 26 17.31 11.14 2.71
CA ARG A 26 16.84 9.82 2.25
C ARG A 26 16.69 9.71 0.73
N VAL A 27 16.27 10.79 0.07
CA VAL A 27 16.16 10.85 -1.40
C VAL A 27 17.53 10.74 -2.06
N ALA A 28 18.53 11.46 -1.55
CA ALA A 28 19.88 11.41 -2.08
C ALA A 28 20.52 10.03 -1.85
N ALA A 29 20.29 9.41 -0.70
CA ALA A 29 20.74 8.04 -0.44
C ALA A 29 20.07 7.01 -1.38
N ALA A 30 18.76 7.10 -1.58
CA ALA A 30 18.01 6.21 -2.45
C ALA A 30 18.38 6.37 -3.94
N LEU A 31 18.41 7.61 -4.45
CA LEU A 31 18.77 7.90 -5.84
C LEU A 31 20.27 7.66 -6.12
N GLY A 32 21.15 8.00 -5.17
CA GLY A 32 22.57 7.72 -5.27
C GLY A 32 22.85 6.21 -5.31
N GLY A 33 22.19 5.45 -4.44
CA GLY A 33 22.25 3.99 -4.46
C GLY A 33 21.70 3.38 -5.76
N ALA A 34 20.56 3.89 -6.25
CA ALA A 34 19.99 3.49 -7.54
C ALA A 34 20.95 3.79 -8.70
N GLY A 35 21.54 4.98 -8.73
CA GLY A 35 22.54 5.36 -9.72
C GLY A 35 23.76 4.44 -9.71
N LEU A 36 24.24 4.04 -8.53
CA LEU A 36 25.33 3.07 -8.39
C LEU A 36 24.94 1.68 -8.92
N VAL A 37 23.73 1.20 -8.63
CA VAL A 37 23.22 -0.09 -9.17
C VAL A 37 23.17 -0.07 -10.70
N LEU A 38 22.75 1.04 -11.31
CA LEU A 38 22.76 1.18 -12.77
C LEU A 38 24.18 1.29 -13.33
N ALA A 39 25.05 2.07 -12.69
CA ALA A 39 26.44 2.26 -13.12
C ALA A 39 27.27 0.97 -13.03
N LEU A 40 27.00 0.12 -12.05
CA LEU A 40 27.64 -1.20 -11.90
C LEU A 40 27.17 -2.22 -12.94
N GLY A 41 26.15 -1.91 -13.75
CA GLY A 41 25.56 -2.85 -14.71
C GLY A 41 24.81 -4.01 -14.06
N THR A 42 24.43 -3.86 -12.78
CA THR A 42 23.58 -4.86 -12.10
C THR A 42 22.15 -4.86 -12.62
N LEU A 43 21.69 -3.72 -13.12
CA LEU A 43 20.40 -3.56 -13.78
C LEU A 43 20.57 -2.58 -14.95
N ASP A 44 20.11 -2.96 -16.13
CA ASP A 44 20.11 -2.06 -17.29
C ASP A 44 18.94 -1.06 -17.19
N SER A 45 19.03 0.08 -17.88
CA SER A 45 17.99 1.12 -17.87
C SER A 45 16.62 0.59 -18.30
N ASP A 46 16.57 -0.29 -19.29
CA ASP A 46 15.33 -0.93 -19.74
C ASP A 46 14.70 -1.79 -18.63
N GLN A 47 15.54 -2.56 -17.93
CA GLN A 47 15.13 -3.39 -16.80
C GLN A 47 14.76 -2.57 -15.56
N ALA A 48 15.29 -1.36 -15.43
CA ALA A 48 15.01 -0.45 -14.34
C ALA A 48 13.72 0.35 -14.55
N PHE A 49 13.43 0.75 -15.79
CA PHE A 49 12.34 1.68 -16.06
C PHE A 49 11.08 1.02 -16.65
N TYR A 50 11.21 -0.13 -17.32
CA TYR A 50 10.10 -0.74 -18.05
C TYR A 50 9.76 -2.17 -17.61
N SER A 51 10.67 -2.86 -16.92
CA SER A 51 10.41 -4.21 -16.38
C SER A 51 9.38 -4.18 -15.26
N ARG A 52 8.33 -5.01 -15.36
CA ARG A 52 7.35 -5.19 -14.29
C ARG A 52 7.88 -5.90 -13.05
N ASP A 53 8.92 -6.72 -13.20
CA ASP A 53 9.43 -7.56 -12.11
C ASP A 53 10.52 -6.84 -11.29
N THR A 54 11.40 -6.13 -12.00
CA THR A 54 12.65 -5.55 -11.46
C THR A 54 12.69 -4.03 -11.56
N GLY A 55 11.77 -3.42 -12.31
CA GLY A 55 11.78 -1.98 -12.54
C GLY A 55 10.94 -1.21 -11.54
N ILE A 56 10.85 0.10 -11.79
CA ILE A 56 9.96 1.01 -11.10
C ILE A 56 8.52 0.56 -11.29
N ASP A 57 7.79 0.47 -10.18
CA ASP A 57 6.37 0.21 -10.20
C ASP A 57 5.60 1.52 -10.44
N TRP A 58 5.28 1.77 -11.70
CA TRP A 58 4.56 2.99 -12.10
C TRP A 58 3.13 3.07 -11.54
N ASP A 59 2.50 1.93 -11.24
CA ASP A 59 1.19 1.92 -10.61
C ASP A 59 1.28 2.50 -9.20
N VAL A 60 2.34 2.18 -8.45
CA VAL A 60 2.60 2.79 -7.13
C VAL A 60 2.85 4.29 -7.27
N ILE A 61 3.72 4.71 -8.19
CA ILE A 61 4.10 6.13 -8.36
C ILE A 61 2.90 6.98 -8.75
N PHE A 62 2.09 6.53 -9.71
CA PHE A 62 0.92 7.28 -10.16
C PHE A 62 -0.24 7.25 -9.18
N LEU A 63 -0.40 6.16 -8.42
CA LEU A 63 -1.36 6.13 -7.32
C LEU A 63 -1.02 7.17 -6.25
N LEU A 64 0.24 7.21 -5.81
CA LEU A 64 0.71 8.20 -4.84
C LEU A 64 0.53 9.62 -5.36
N LEU A 65 0.96 9.90 -6.59
CA LEU A 65 0.80 11.22 -7.21
C LEU A 65 -0.67 11.65 -7.28
N GLY A 66 -1.56 10.77 -7.73
CA GLY A 66 -2.98 11.06 -7.82
C GLY A 66 -3.59 11.39 -6.46
N MET A 67 -3.26 10.59 -5.43
CA MET A 67 -3.76 10.83 -4.08
C MET A 67 -3.19 12.11 -3.46
N MET A 68 -1.88 12.38 -3.61
CA MET A 68 -1.25 13.62 -3.13
C MET A 68 -1.89 14.87 -3.75
N LEU A 69 -2.24 14.84 -5.03
CA LEU A 69 -2.96 15.94 -5.69
C LEU A 69 -4.37 16.14 -5.11
N VAL A 70 -5.11 15.04 -4.88
CA VAL A 70 -6.43 15.08 -4.24
C VAL A 70 -6.33 15.67 -2.83
N VAL A 71 -5.35 15.25 -2.05
CA VAL A 71 -5.11 15.77 -0.69
C VAL A 71 -4.70 17.25 -0.72
N GLY A 72 -3.89 17.65 -1.70
CA GLY A 72 -3.49 19.04 -1.93
C GLY A 72 -4.67 19.99 -2.14
N VAL A 73 -5.74 19.54 -2.81
CA VAL A 73 -6.99 20.31 -2.91
C VAL A 73 -7.76 20.26 -1.60
N LEU A 74 -7.89 19.07 -1.00
CA LEU A 74 -8.68 18.87 0.22
C LEU A 74 -8.16 19.72 1.39
N LYS A 75 -6.84 19.87 1.56
CA LYS A 75 -6.25 20.69 2.64
C LYS A 75 -6.60 22.17 2.56
N ARG A 76 -6.90 22.69 1.37
CA ARG A 76 -7.28 24.10 1.16
C ARG A 76 -8.71 24.41 1.59
N THR A 77 -9.54 23.38 1.81
CA THR A 77 -10.97 23.53 2.16
C THR A 77 -11.23 23.85 3.64
N GLY A 78 -10.21 23.69 4.50
CA GLY A 78 -10.35 23.84 5.96
C GLY A 78 -11.02 22.64 6.66
N ILE A 79 -11.25 21.52 5.97
CA ILE A 79 -11.88 20.32 6.55
C ILE A 79 -11.13 19.79 7.78
N PHE A 80 -9.79 19.77 7.75
CA PHE A 80 -8.97 19.24 8.84
C PHE A 80 -9.12 20.08 10.11
N GLU A 81 -9.10 21.40 9.96
CA GLU A 81 -9.29 22.34 11.06
C GLU A 81 -10.71 22.26 11.64
N HIS A 82 -11.71 22.16 10.76
CA HIS A 82 -13.09 21.92 11.14
C HIS A 82 -13.26 20.64 11.98
N LEU A 83 -12.73 19.51 11.51
CA LEU A 83 -12.85 18.21 12.20
C LEU A 83 -12.17 18.22 13.57
N ALA A 84 -11.00 18.84 13.70
CA ALA A 84 -10.28 18.91 14.96
C ALA A 84 -10.99 19.83 15.98
N ILE A 85 -11.50 20.99 15.56
CA ILE A 85 -12.28 21.88 16.44
C ILE A 85 -13.61 21.23 16.83
N ARG A 86 -14.31 20.57 15.88
CA ARG A 86 -15.52 19.77 16.17
C ARG A 86 -15.24 18.73 17.24
N SER A 87 -14.13 18.02 17.11
CA SER A 87 -13.69 16.99 18.06
C SER A 87 -13.47 17.57 19.45
N ALA A 88 -12.78 18.71 19.54
CA ALA A 88 -12.55 19.38 20.82
C ALA A 88 -13.86 19.81 21.52
N LYS A 89 -14.83 20.31 20.75
CA LYS A 89 -16.14 20.72 21.26
C LYS A 89 -17.00 19.53 21.69
N LEU A 90 -17.09 18.48 20.86
CA LEU A 90 -17.82 17.26 21.17
C LEU A 90 -17.29 16.56 22.43
N ALA A 91 -15.98 16.68 22.68
CA ALA A 91 -15.36 16.19 23.90
C ALA A 91 -15.78 16.94 25.18
N GLY A 92 -16.47 18.08 25.06
CA GLY A 92 -16.80 18.94 26.19
C GLY A 92 -15.54 19.54 26.83
N GLY A 93 -14.44 19.67 26.06
CA GLY A 93 -13.16 20.18 26.53
C GLY A 93 -12.44 19.30 27.57
N ARG A 94 -12.88 18.05 27.76
CA ARG A 94 -12.18 17.08 28.63
C ARG A 94 -10.96 16.52 27.87
N PRO A 95 -9.71 16.73 28.34
CA PRO A 95 -8.50 16.40 27.58
C PRO A 95 -8.47 14.98 27.02
N PHE A 96 -8.85 13.99 27.84
CA PHE A 96 -8.84 12.60 27.39
C PHE A 96 -9.85 12.33 26.28
N ARG A 97 -11.04 12.94 26.35
CA ARG A 97 -12.05 12.79 25.29
C ARG A 97 -11.61 13.50 24.01
N VAL A 98 -10.95 14.65 24.13
CA VAL A 98 -10.36 15.36 23.00
C VAL A 98 -9.32 14.47 22.33
N LEU A 99 -8.40 13.88 23.11
CA LEU A 99 -7.38 12.97 22.60
C LEU A 99 -8.00 11.77 21.88
N VAL A 100 -9.03 11.13 22.46
CA VAL A 100 -9.73 10.01 21.83
C VAL A 100 -10.36 10.43 20.49
N LEU A 101 -11.06 11.56 20.44
CA LEU A 101 -11.70 12.01 19.20
C LEU A 101 -10.69 12.41 18.13
N LEU A 102 -9.61 13.10 18.51
CA LEU A 102 -8.53 13.44 17.58
C LEU A 102 -7.83 12.18 17.06
N VAL A 103 -7.56 11.18 17.91
CA VAL A 103 -7.02 9.87 17.50
C VAL A 103 -7.93 9.17 16.50
N LEU A 104 -9.25 9.17 16.74
CA LEU A 104 -10.22 8.54 15.84
C LEU A 104 -10.30 9.26 14.50
N VAL A 105 -10.31 10.59 14.52
CA VAL A 105 -10.28 11.42 13.30
C VAL A 105 -8.99 11.18 12.53
N THR A 106 -7.84 11.23 13.20
CA THR A 106 -6.53 10.99 12.57
C THR A 106 -6.44 9.60 11.96
N ALA A 107 -6.84 8.54 12.68
CA ALA A 107 -6.84 7.18 12.15
C ALA A 107 -7.78 7.05 10.93
N GLY A 108 -8.97 7.66 10.97
CA GLY A 108 -9.91 7.65 9.85
C GLY A 108 -9.41 8.43 8.64
N LEU A 109 -8.79 9.59 8.85
CA LEU A 109 -8.19 10.39 7.78
C LEU A 109 -6.98 9.68 7.17
N SER A 110 -6.09 9.11 7.97
CA SER A 110 -4.93 8.33 7.50
C SER A 110 -5.34 7.06 6.75
N ALA A 111 -6.53 6.50 7.00
CA ALA A 111 -7.04 5.40 6.19
C ALA A 111 -7.37 5.85 4.75
N LEU A 112 -7.56 7.14 4.50
CA LEU A 112 -7.94 7.70 3.20
C LEU A 112 -6.82 8.51 2.54
N LEU A 113 -5.88 9.00 3.34
CA LEU A 113 -4.80 9.92 2.99
C LEU A 113 -3.47 9.33 3.45
N ASP A 114 -2.35 9.80 2.94
CA ASP A 114 -1.05 9.34 3.44
C ASP A 114 -0.78 9.85 4.88
N ASN A 115 0.03 9.08 5.59
CA ASN A 115 0.33 9.31 7.00
C ASN A 115 1.03 10.65 7.26
N VAL A 116 2.02 11.00 6.43
CA VAL A 116 2.84 12.21 6.61
C VAL A 116 1.96 13.45 6.46
N THR A 117 1.18 13.52 5.38
CA THR A 117 0.26 14.63 5.15
C THR A 117 -0.80 14.72 6.23
N THR A 118 -1.35 13.60 6.69
CA THR A 118 -2.34 13.60 7.78
C THR A 118 -1.79 14.27 9.04
N ILE A 119 -0.56 13.91 9.46
CA ILE A 119 0.06 14.51 10.65
C ILE A 119 0.45 15.96 10.43
N LEU A 120 0.99 16.33 9.26
CA LEU A 120 1.32 17.72 8.95
C LEU A 120 0.10 18.65 8.99
N LEU A 121 -1.08 18.13 8.66
CA LEU A 121 -2.33 18.90 8.68
C LEU A 121 -2.98 18.92 10.07
N VAL A 122 -2.99 17.79 10.78
CA VAL A 122 -3.64 17.71 12.10
C VAL A 122 -2.77 18.35 13.19
N ALA A 123 -1.44 18.18 13.17
CA ALA A 123 -0.54 18.70 14.19
C ALA A 123 -0.69 20.19 14.52
N PRO A 124 -0.71 21.14 13.56
CA PRO A 124 -0.89 22.56 13.88
C PRO A 124 -2.24 22.84 14.55
N VAL A 125 -3.29 22.12 14.16
CA VAL A 125 -4.62 22.26 14.78
C VAL A 125 -4.63 21.66 16.18
N THR A 126 -3.96 20.51 16.38
CA THR A 126 -3.81 19.89 17.69
C THR A 126 -3.02 20.77 18.64
N LEU A 127 -1.97 21.44 18.17
CA LEU A 127 -1.24 22.45 18.93
C LEU A 127 -2.18 23.58 19.38
N LEU A 128 -3.00 24.12 18.47
CA LEU A 128 -4.00 25.14 18.79
C LEU A 128 -5.01 24.65 19.83
N VAL A 129 -5.58 23.45 19.65
CA VAL A 129 -6.53 22.87 20.60
C VAL A 129 -5.89 22.68 21.98
N CYS A 130 -4.65 22.19 22.04
CA CYS A 130 -3.93 21.97 23.30
C CYS A 130 -3.62 23.27 24.03
N ASP A 131 -3.17 24.31 23.31
CA ASP A 131 -2.91 25.64 23.87
C ASP A 131 -4.15 26.22 24.54
N ARG A 132 -5.29 26.13 23.83
CA ARG A 132 -6.58 26.60 24.32
C ARG A 132 -7.16 25.74 25.45
N LEU A 133 -6.78 24.47 25.57
CA LEU A 133 -7.12 23.60 26.70
C LEU A 133 -6.17 23.81 27.90
N GLY A 134 -5.03 24.47 27.69
CA GLY A 134 -3.95 24.57 28.67
C GLY A 134 -3.27 23.23 28.96
N VAL A 135 -3.21 22.32 27.99
CA VAL A 135 -2.57 21.00 28.14
C VAL A 135 -1.31 20.87 27.29
N ALA A 136 -0.38 20.02 27.72
CA ALA A 136 0.81 19.74 26.93
C ALA A 136 0.44 19.03 25.61
N PRO A 137 0.91 19.50 24.44
CA PRO A 137 0.54 18.91 23.16
C PRO A 137 1.29 17.61 22.84
N ILE A 138 2.45 17.38 23.43
CA ILE A 138 3.33 16.24 23.12
C ILE A 138 2.59 14.89 23.15
N PRO A 139 1.79 14.55 24.18
CA PRO A 139 1.03 13.31 24.23
C PRO A 139 -0.01 13.18 23.11
N PHE A 140 -0.64 14.29 22.70
CA PHE A 140 -1.61 14.30 21.62
C PHE A 140 -0.93 14.02 20.29
N LEU A 141 0.19 14.72 20.01
CA LEU A 141 0.95 14.52 18.77
C LEU A 141 1.51 13.09 18.67
N ILE A 142 2.03 12.53 19.77
CA ILE A 142 2.47 11.12 19.80
C ILE A 142 1.29 10.19 19.53
N ALA A 143 0.15 10.45 20.17
CA ALA A 143 -1.03 9.61 20.01
C ALA A 143 -1.59 9.64 18.60
N GLU A 144 -1.66 10.82 17.99
CA GLU A 144 -2.05 11.03 16.60
C GLU A 144 -1.06 10.38 15.64
N THR A 145 0.25 10.52 15.87
CA THR A 145 1.28 9.85 15.03
C THR A 145 1.09 8.34 15.03
N LEU A 146 0.86 7.73 16.20
CA LEU A 146 0.58 6.30 16.31
C LEU A 146 -0.75 5.94 15.66
N ALA A 147 -1.79 6.75 15.87
CA ALA A 147 -3.11 6.56 15.28
C ALA A 147 -3.09 6.65 13.75
N SER A 148 -2.29 7.55 13.18
CA SER A 148 -2.10 7.71 11.75
C SER A 148 -1.50 6.45 11.15
N ASN A 149 -0.43 5.90 11.75
CA ASN A 149 0.15 4.63 11.31
C ASN A 149 -0.85 3.45 11.43
N ILE A 150 -1.58 3.35 12.56
CA ILE A 150 -2.59 2.30 12.77
C ILE A 150 -3.70 2.41 11.73
N GLY A 151 -4.24 3.62 11.52
CA GLY A 151 -5.32 3.89 10.57
C GLY A 151 -4.91 3.70 9.11
N GLY A 152 -3.74 4.20 8.72
CA GLY A 152 -3.21 4.07 7.37
C GLY A 152 -2.92 2.63 6.97
N THR A 153 -2.65 1.76 7.95
CA THR A 153 -2.52 0.31 7.73
C THR A 153 -3.84 -0.32 7.25
N ALA A 154 -5.01 0.29 7.51
CA ALA A 154 -6.30 -0.31 7.16
C ALA A 154 -6.54 -0.40 5.65
N THR A 155 -5.91 0.47 4.85
CA THR A 155 -6.19 0.58 3.41
C THR A 155 -4.92 0.48 2.59
N LEU A 156 -5.12 0.16 1.31
CA LEU A 156 -4.04 0.11 0.33
C LEU A 156 -3.38 1.47 0.14
N VAL A 157 -4.09 2.58 0.37
CA VAL A 157 -3.62 3.95 0.05
C VAL A 157 -2.91 4.63 1.23
N GLY A 158 -3.29 4.30 2.46
CA GLY A 158 -2.87 5.04 3.64
C GLY A 158 -1.35 5.06 3.89
N ASP A 159 -0.61 4.07 3.36
CA ASP A 159 0.84 4.01 3.50
C ASP A 159 1.50 3.40 2.24
N PRO A 160 2.62 3.95 1.74
CA PRO A 160 3.29 3.39 0.57
C PRO A 160 3.74 1.91 0.65
N PRO A 161 4.19 1.37 1.81
CA PRO A 161 4.45 -0.05 1.96
C PRO A 161 3.24 -0.93 1.62
N ASN A 162 2.02 -0.48 1.93
CA ASN A 162 0.79 -1.21 1.59
C ASN A 162 0.62 -1.29 0.07
N ILE A 163 0.85 -0.19 -0.63
CA ILE A 163 0.78 -0.14 -2.10
C ILE A 163 1.83 -1.07 -2.72
N ILE A 164 3.07 -1.07 -2.22
CA ILE A 164 4.15 -1.94 -2.70
C ILE A 164 3.77 -3.41 -2.53
N ILE A 165 3.30 -3.79 -1.34
CA ILE A 165 2.86 -5.15 -1.05
C ILE A 165 1.70 -5.53 -1.97
N ALA A 166 0.71 -4.64 -2.12
CA ALA A 166 -0.46 -4.89 -2.94
C ALA A 166 -0.12 -5.10 -4.40
N SER A 167 0.72 -4.23 -4.98
CA SER A 167 1.12 -4.33 -6.37
C SER A 167 1.89 -5.62 -6.66
N ARG A 168 2.83 -5.99 -5.77
CA ARG A 168 3.64 -7.21 -5.92
C ARG A 168 2.86 -8.50 -5.67
N ALA A 169 1.92 -8.50 -4.74
CA ALA A 169 1.07 -9.66 -4.44
C ALA A 169 -0.20 -9.73 -5.31
N GLY A 170 -0.48 -8.69 -6.10
CA GLY A 170 -1.70 -8.58 -6.90
C GLY A 170 -2.97 -8.45 -6.05
N LEU A 171 -2.88 -7.77 -4.90
CA LEU A 171 -4.00 -7.59 -3.98
C LEU A 171 -4.82 -6.36 -4.37
N THR A 172 -6.15 -6.47 -4.31
CA THR A 172 -7.04 -5.34 -4.56
C THR A 172 -7.24 -4.50 -3.30
N PHE A 173 -7.75 -3.28 -3.46
CA PHE A 173 -8.11 -2.43 -2.31
C PHE A 173 -9.04 -3.15 -1.32
N THR A 174 -10.00 -3.89 -1.85
CA THR A 174 -10.95 -4.70 -1.05
C THR A 174 -10.30 -5.87 -0.31
N ASP A 175 -9.21 -6.43 -0.83
CA ASP A 175 -8.46 -7.48 -0.12
C ASP A 175 -7.77 -6.90 1.09
N PHE A 176 -7.06 -5.78 0.93
CA PHE A 176 -6.42 -5.08 2.02
C PHE A 176 -7.44 -4.68 3.09
N LEU A 177 -8.52 -4.01 2.67
CA LEU A 177 -9.54 -3.55 3.60
C LEU A 177 -10.21 -4.71 4.36
N GLY A 178 -10.55 -5.80 3.67
CA GLY A 178 -11.22 -6.95 4.30
C GLY A 178 -10.35 -7.66 5.35
N HIS A 179 -9.03 -7.72 5.15
CA HIS A 179 -8.12 -8.41 6.05
C HIS A 179 -7.55 -7.52 7.16
N LEU A 180 -7.21 -6.27 6.84
CA LEU A 180 -6.55 -5.38 7.79
C LEU A 180 -7.52 -4.56 8.63
N LEU A 181 -8.70 -4.20 8.12
CA LEU A 181 -9.67 -3.40 8.90
C LEU A 181 -10.03 -4.05 10.24
N PRO A 182 -10.34 -5.36 10.34
CA PRO A 182 -10.64 -5.97 11.65
C PRO A 182 -9.45 -5.90 12.61
N VAL A 183 -8.23 -6.11 12.11
CA VAL A 183 -7.00 -6.03 12.91
C VAL A 183 -6.76 -4.60 13.38
N VAL A 184 -6.93 -3.62 12.50
CA VAL A 184 -6.78 -2.20 12.81
C VAL A 184 -7.79 -1.76 13.87
N LEU A 185 -9.05 -2.21 13.79
CA LEU A 185 -10.05 -1.89 14.81
C LEU A 185 -9.66 -2.45 16.19
N VAL A 186 -9.13 -3.67 16.25
CA VAL A 186 -8.65 -4.27 17.50
C VAL A 186 -7.44 -3.52 18.04
N VAL A 187 -6.46 -3.21 17.18
CA VAL A 187 -5.24 -2.48 17.56
C VAL A 187 -5.57 -1.05 18.00
N LEU A 188 -6.49 -0.38 17.31
CA LEU A 188 -6.95 0.96 17.67
C LEU A 188 -7.68 0.95 19.01
N ALA A 189 -8.55 -0.03 19.25
CA ALA A 189 -9.22 -0.18 20.54
C ALA A 189 -8.21 -0.45 21.68
N ALA A 190 -7.26 -1.35 21.46
CA ALA A 190 -6.18 -1.62 22.42
C ALA A 190 -5.33 -0.37 22.68
N PHE A 191 -5.02 0.39 21.62
CA PHE A 191 -4.28 1.64 21.73
C PHE A 191 -5.04 2.71 22.51
N LEU A 192 -6.35 2.87 22.30
CA LEU A 192 -7.18 3.80 23.06
C LEU A 192 -7.28 3.43 24.55
N LEU A 193 -7.29 2.13 24.87
CA LEU A 193 -7.24 1.67 26.26
C LEU A 193 -5.87 1.95 26.88
N LEU A 194 -4.79 1.68 26.14
CA LEU A 194 -3.42 1.90 26.58
C LEU A 194 -3.10 3.39 26.74
N SER A 195 -3.60 4.25 25.84
CA SER A 195 -3.38 5.70 25.86
C SER A 195 -3.91 6.35 27.14
N ARG A 196 -4.97 5.78 27.74
CA ARG A 196 -5.48 6.18 29.06
C ARG A 196 -4.45 6.01 30.16
N VAL A 197 -3.65 4.94 30.10
CA VAL A 197 -2.62 4.63 31.11
C VAL A 197 -1.34 5.40 30.81
N LEU A 198 -0.91 5.42 29.55
CA LEU A 198 0.32 6.10 29.12
C LEU A 198 0.26 7.60 29.34
N PHE A 199 -0.86 8.25 28.99
CA PHE A 199 -0.96 9.70 29.00
C PHE A 199 -1.71 10.26 30.21
N ARG A 200 -2.01 9.44 31.23
CA ARG A 200 -2.71 9.86 32.46
C ARG A 200 -2.13 11.12 33.13
N GLY A 201 -0.81 11.28 33.07
CA GLY A 201 -0.10 12.38 33.71
C GLY A 201 -0.28 13.73 33.02
N ALA A 202 -0.64 13.74 31.74
CA ALA A 202 -0.79 14.95 30.93
C ALA A 202 -2.24 15.45 30.85
N MET A 203 -3.17 14.80 31.55
CA MET A 203 -4.62 14.97 31.38
C MET A 203 -5.26 15.99 32.36
N ARG A 204 -4.45 16.86 32.97
CA ARG A 204 -4.95 17.93 33.85
C ARG A 204 -5.26 19.18 33.04
N ALA A 205 -6.51 19.35 32.65
CA ALA A 205 -6.99 20.59 32.05
C ALA A 205 -7.19 21.68 33.11
N ASP A 206 -6.98 22.91 32.68
CA ASP A 206 -7.39 24.11 33.39
C ASP A 206 -8.90 24.37 33.14
N PRO A 207 -9.75 24.36 34.18
CA PRO A 207 -11.19 24.57 34.03
C PRO A 207 -11.56 25.88 33.34
N ASP A 208 -10.79 26.95 33.57
CA ASP A 208 -11.11 28.30 33.07
C ASP A 208 -10.81 28.44 31.57
N ARG A 209 -9.77 27.75 31.09
CA ARG A 209 -9.40 27.73 29.66
C ARG A 209 -10.38 26.91 28.82
N THR A 210 -11.03 25.92 29.41
CA THR A 210 -12.01 25.05 28.75
C THR A 210 -13.21 25.85 28.21
N ALA A 211 -13.60 26.93 28.86
CA ALA A 211 -14.67 27.82 28.41
C ALA A 211 -14.28 28.60 27.13
N SER A 212 -13.00 28.99 26.99
CA SER A 212 -12.49 29.74 25.82
C SER A 212 -12.52 28.93 24.51
N LEU A 213 -12.44 27.60 24.59
CA LEU A 213 -12.58 26.69 23.46
C LEU A 213 -14.02 26.56 22.98
N MET A 214 -14.96 26.53 23.91
CA MET A 214 -16.38 26.43 23.58
C MET A 214 -16.89 27.68 22.86
N ALA A 215 -16.19 28.81 23.03
CA ALA A 215 -16.47 30.07 22.35
C ALA A 215 -15.92 30.15 20.92
N LEU A 216 -15.07 29.22 20.46
CA LEU A 216 -14.60 29.20 19.06
C LEU A 216 -15.78 29.01 18.12
N GLU A 217 -15.88 29.77 17.03
CA GLU A 217 -16.88 29.52 15.99
C GLU A 217 -16.33 28.53 14.95
N GLU A 218 -16.83 27.29 14.98
CA GLU A 218 -16.34 26.20 14.13
C GLU A 218 -16.89 26.29 12.69
N ARG A 219 -17.96 27.06 12.48
CA ARG A 219 -18.53 27.28 11.15
C ARG A 219 -17.64 28.17 10.29
N GLU A 220 -16.77 28.97 10.91
CA GLU A 220 -15.87 29.89 10.21
C GLU A 220 -14.60 29.21 9.69
N THR A 221 -14.35 27.94 10.05
CA THR A 221 -13.12 27.23 9.67
C THR A 221 -13.20 26.58 8.29
N ILE A 222 -14.41 26.35 7.77
CA ILE A 222 -14.61 25.92 6.38
C ILE A 222 -14.48 27.16 5.50
N THR A 223 -13.34 27.28 4.83
CA THR A 223 -13.01 28.42 3.98
C THR A 223 -13.80 28.41 2.67
N ASP A 224 -14.00 27.22 2.08
CA ASP A 224 -14.75 27.04 0.84
C ASP A 224 -15.66 25.79 0.90
N PRO A 225 -16.93 25.94 1.28
CA PRO A 225 -17.87 24.82 1.38
C PRO A 225 -18.22 24.20 0.02
N LYS A 226 -18.12 24.96 -1.08
CA LYS A 226 -18.40 24.44 -2.43
C LYS A 226 -17.24 23.56 -2.89
N MET A 227 -16.01 24.01 -2.69
CA MET A 227 -14.81 23.22 -2.97
C MET A 227 -14.74 21.99 -2.07
N LEU A 228 -15.12 22.11 -0.80
CA LEU A 228 -15.25 20.97 0.12
C LEU A 228 -16.22 19.91 -0.42
N ALA A 229 -17.45 20.32 -0.78
CA ALA A 229 -18.45 19.39 -1.29
C ALA A 229 -17.98 18.69 -2.58
N ARG A 230 -17.41 19.45 -3.53
CA ARG A 230 -16.81 18.89 -4.76
C ARG A 230 -15.69 17.90 -4.43
N SER A 231 -14.83 18.24 -3.47
CA SER A 231 -13.70 17.40 -3.08
C SER A 231 -14.15 16.10 -2.43
N LEU A 232 -15.15 16.16 -1.55
CA LEU A 232 -15.73 14.98 -0.93
C LEU A 232 -16.46 14.08 -1.93
N VAL A 233 -17.14 14.67 -2.93
CA VAL A 233 -17.77 13.92 -4.03
C VAL A 233 -16.71 13.19 -4.86
N VAL A 234 -15.63 13.89 -5.25
CA VAL A 234 -14.52 13.27 -6.01
C VAL A 234 -13.83 12.18 -5.20
N LEU A 235 -13.52 12.43 -3.92
CA LEU A 235 -12.95 11.43 -3.03
C LEU A 235 -13.87 10.22 -2.88
N GLY A 236 -15.19 10.44 -2.74
CA GLY A 236 -16.19 9.38 -2.73
C GLY A 236 -16.19 8.55 -4.01
N MET A 237 -16.09 9.19 -5.18
CA MET A 237 -15.97 8.48 -6.47
C MET A 237 -14.69 7.66 -6.57
N ILE A 238 -13.56 8.17 -6.08
CA ILE A 238 -12.28 7.43 -6.03
C ILE A 238 -12.43 6.19 -5.14
N LEU A 239 -13.01 6.34 -3.94
CA LEU A 239 -13.22 5.22 -3.01
C LEU A 239 -14.15 4.17 -3.60
N VAL A 240 -15.25 4.59 -4.25
CA VAL A 240 -16.13 3.67 -4.98
C VAL A 240 -15.37 2.97 -6.11
N GLY A 241 -14.53 3.69 -6.86
CA GLY A 241 -13.67 3.13 -7.89
C GLY A 241 -12.71 2.06 -7.36
N PHE A 242 -12.10 2.29 -6.19
CA PHE A 242 -11.25 1.30 -5.52
C PHE A 242 -12.03 0.09 -5.03
N LEU A 243 -13.23 0.29 -4.46
CA LEU A 243 -14.09 -0.82 -4.02
C LEU A 243 -14.57 -1.69 -5.20
N LEU A 244 -14.83 -1.06 -6.34
CA LEU A 244 -15.29 -1.74 -7.56
C LEU A 244 -14.15 -2.28 -8.43
N GLN A 245 -12.89 -2.07 -8.06
CA GLN A 245 -11.70 -2.48 -8.82
C GLN A 245 -11.77 -3.93 -9.32
N ARG A 246 -12.23 -4.87 -8.47
CA ARG A 246 -12.37 -6.29 -8.86
C ARG A 246 -13.35 -6.52 -10.01
N GLN A 247 -14.36 -5.67 -10.16
CA GLN A 247 -15.43 -5.78 -11.15
C GLN A 247 -15.12 -4.96 -12.40
N THR A 248 -14.55 -3.77 -12.23
CA THR A 248 -14.29 -2.82 -13.32
C THR A 248 -12.95 -3.08 -14.01
N GLY A 249 -11.96 -3.62 -13.31
CA GLY A 249 -10.65 -3.99 -13.84
C GLY A 249 -9.54 -2.91 -13.94
N PRO A 250 -9.76 -1.57 -13.87
CA PRO A 250 -8.65 -0.62 -13.92
C PRO A 250 -7.80 -0.70 -12.66
N ALA A 251 -6.50 -0.42 -12.82
CA ALA A 251 -5.57 -0.33 -11.71
C ALA A 251 -5.94 0.83 -10.77
N PRO A 252 -5.64 0.76 -9.46
CA PRO A 252 -5.92 1.85 -8.52
C PRO A 252 -5.24 3.16 -8.95
N SER A 253 -4.05 3.07 -9.54
CA SER A 253 -3.32 4.19 -10.14
C SER A 253 -4.17 5.01 -11.12
N VAL A 254 -4.90 4.33 -12.01
CA VAL A 254 -5.77 4.96 -13.00
C VAL A 254 -6.96 5.65 -12.35
N VAL A 255 -7.61 4.99 -11.39
CA VAL A 255 -8.73 5.58 -10.63
C VAL A 255 -8.29 6.84 -9.91
N ALA A 256 -7.13 6.80 -9.25
CA ALA A 256 -6.56 7.95 -8.56
C ALA A 256 -6.19 9.10 -9.51
N LEU A 257 -5.58 8.80 -10.67
CA LEU A 257 -5.25 9.82 -11.67
C LEU A 257 -6.50 10.47 -12.28
N VAL A 258 -7.51 9.69 -12.62
CA VAL A 258 -8.79 10.22 -13.13
C VAL A 258 -9.46 11.09 -12.07
N GLY A 259 -9.47 10.64 -10.82
CA GLY A 259 -9.97 11.41 -9.69
C GLY A 259 -9.21 12.72 -9.47
N ALA A 260 -7.88 12.68 -9.51
CA ALA A 260 -7.03 13.87 -9.40
C ALA A 260 -7.25 14.85 -10.56
N GLY A 261 -7.34 14.36 -11.79
CA GLY A 261 -7.66 15.18 -12.97
C GLY A 261 -9.03 15.83 -12.86
N LEU A 262 -10.05 15.10 -12.42
CA LEU A 262 -11.37 15.64 -12.17
C LEU A 262 -11.37 16.68 -11.04
N MET A 263 -10.62 16.42 -9.97
CA MET A 263 -10.45 17.38 -8.87
C MET A 263 -9.83 18.68 -9.37
N LEU A 264 -8.78 18.60 -10.19
CA LEU A 264 -8.11 19.75 -10.80
C LEU A 264 -9.05 20.56 -11.70
N LEU A 265 -9.89 19.89 -12.49
CA LEU A 265 -10.87 20.55 -13.37
C LEU A 265 -11.98 21.27 -12.59
N LEU A 266 -12.38 20.71 -11.44
CA LEU A 266 -13.44 21.27 -10.60
C LEU A 266 -12.95 22.31 -9.60
N SER A 267 -11.63 22.36 -9.37
CA SER A 267 -10.97 23.26 -8.45
C SER A 267 -10.67 24.60 -9.13
N PRO A 268 -10.99 25.74 -8.48
CA PRO A 268 -10.59 27.06 -8.99
C PRO A 268 -9.09 27.35 -8.80
N LEU A 269 -8.35 26.45 -8.15
CA LEU A 269 -6.93 26.63 -7.84
C LEU A 269 -6.06 26.49 -9.08
N LYS A 270 -4.95 27.24 -9.12
CA LYS A 270 -3.97 27.09 -10.18
C LYS A 270 -3.30 25.71 -10.06
N PRO A 271 -3.17 24.94 -11.15
CA PRO A 271 -2.52 23.63 -11.10
C PRO A 271 -1.11 23.68 -10.47
N MET A 272 -0.37 24.77 -10.70
CA MET A 272 0.98 24.93 -10.16
C MET A 272 1.03 24.94 -8.63
N ASP A 273 0.02 25.52 -7.98
CA ASP A 273 -0.05 25.57 -6.50
C ASP A 273 -0.30 24.18 -5.92
N LEU A 274 -1.02 23.32 -6.66
CA LEU A 274 -1.32 21.94 -6.27
C LEU A 274 -0.16 21.00 -6.55
N VAL A 275 0.56 21.22 -7.64
CA VAL A 275 1.80 20.50 -7.98
C VAL A 275 2.88 20.78 -6.93
N ALA A 276 2.92 21.98 -6.36
CA ALA A 276 3.82 22.32 -5.25
C ALA A 276 3.46 21.59 -3.94
N ASP A 277 2.20 21.18 -3.78
CA ASP A 277 1.70 20.46 -2.61
C ASP A 277 1.99 18.95 -2.67
N VAL A 278 2.52 18.44 -3.80
CA VAL A 278 2.94 17.05 -3.97
C VAL A 278 4.26 16.78 -3.24
N GLU A 279 4.33 15.64 -2.54
CA GLU A 279 5.55 15.19 -1.88
C GLU A 279 6.55 14.57 -2.89
N TRP A 280 7.20 15.41 -3.68
CA TRP A 280 8.19 14.97 -4.68
C TRP A 280 9.31 14.14 -4.08
N GLU A 281 9.71 14.44 -2.85
CA GLU A 281 10.70 13.65 -2.12
C GLU A 281 10.28 12.20 -1.96
N THR A 282 9.02 11.97 -1.57
CA THR A 282 8.44 10.63 -1.40
C THR A 282 8.42 9.88 -2.72
N LEU A 283 7.99 10.52 -3.82
CA LEU A 283 7.98 9.90 -5.15
C LEU A 283 9.39 9.51 -5.64
N LEU A 284 10.36 10.43 -5.51
CA LEU A 284 11.76 10.19 -5.90
C LEU A 284 12.43 9.13 -5.04
N PHE A 285 12.12 9.10 -3.74
CA PHE A 285 12.55 8.04 -2.85
C PHE A 285 12.07 6.67 -3.31
N PHE A 286 10.79 6.53 -3.68
CA PHE A 286 10.26 5.25 -4.18
C PHE A 286 10.87 4.83 -5.50
N VAL A 287 11.09 5.76 -6.43
CA VAL A 287 11.81 5.49 -7.68
C VAL A 287 13.20 4.90 -7.39
N GLY A 288 13.97 5.53 -6.50
CA GLY A 288 15.28 5.01 -6.11
C GLY A 288 15.20 3.65 -5.41
N LEU A 289 14.25 3.48 -4.50
CA LEU A 289 14.05 2.23 -3.77
C LEU A 289 13.67 1.07 -4.70
N PHE A 290 12.82 1.28 -5.70
CA PHE A 290 12.46 0.23 -6.66
C PHE A 290 13.67 -0.23 -7.47
N ILE A 291 14.53 0.69 -7.92
CA ILE A 291 15.74 0.34 -8.66
C ILE A 291 16.72 -0.44 -7.76
N LEU A 292 16.90 0.01 -6.51
CA LEU A 292 17.73 -0.69 -5.52
C LEU A 292 17.26 -2.13 -5.25
N VAL A 293 15.96 -2.31 -4.98
CA VAL A 293 15.34 -3.62 -4.78
C VAL A 293 15.39 -4.46 -6.06
N GLY A 294 15.16 -3.84 -7.22
CA GLY A 294 15.25 -4.44 -8.54
C GLY A 294 16.63 -5.04 -8.83
N GLY A 295 17.69 -4.33 -8.47
CA GLY A 295 19.06 -4.83 -8.54
C GLY A 295 19.26 -6.09 -7.71
N LEU A 296 18.75 -6.14 -6.47
CA LEU A 296 18.83 -7.33 -5.60
C LEU A 296 18.06 -8.53 -6.15
N VAL A 297 16.87 -8.29 -6.72
CA VAL A 297 16.07 -9.33 -7.39
C VAL A 297 16.85 -9.89 -8.58
N LYS A 298 17.41 -9.02 -9.43
CA LYS A 298 18.10 -9.41 -10.66
C LYS A 298 19.32 -10.29 -10.40
N VAL A 299 20.08 -10.00 -9.35
CA VAL A 299 21.26 -10.79 -8.97
C VAL A 299 20.92 -12.06 -8.16
N GLY A 300 19.64 -12.31 -7.88
CA GLY A 300 19.17 -13.49 -7.14
C GLY A 300 19.54 -13.48 -5.65
N ALA A 301 19.83 -12.30 -5.09
CA ALA A 301 20.16 -12.17 -3.66
C ALA A 301 18.97 -12.53 -2.78
N LEU A 302 17.77 -12.04 -3.13
CA LEU A 302 16.53 -12.33 -2.39
C LEU A 302 16.16 -13.81 -2.44
N ASP A 303 16.29 -14.47 -3.60
CA ASP A 303 16.05 -15.91 -3.74
C ASP A 303 17.01 -16.75 -2.89
N THR A 304 18.27 -16.30 -2.78
CA THR A 304 19.28 -16.99 -1.98
C THR A 304 18.97 -16.88 -0.50
N LEU A 305 18.60 -15.69 -0.04
CA LEU A 305 18.16 -15.46 1.33
C LEU A 305 16.91 -16.28 1.67
N ALA A 306 15.91 -16.29 0.77
CA ALA A 306 14.69 -17.06 0.96
C ALA A 306 14.95 -18.57 1.11
N ARG A 307 15.84 -19.14 0.28
CA ARG A 307 16.25 -20.55 0.40
C ARG A 307 16.96 -20.87 1.71
N GLN A 308 17.82 -19.97 2.19
CA GLN A 308 18.52 -20.15 3.46
C GLN A 308 17.54 -20.11 4.64
N LEU A 309 16.64 -19.12 4.67
CA LEU A 309 15.62 -19.02 5.71
C LEU A 309 14.74 -20.27 5.75
N ALA A 310 14.35 -20.79 4.58
CA ALA A 310 13.52 -21.98 4.50
C ALA A 310 14.23 -23.26 4.96
N HIS A 311 15.53 -23.38 4.68
CA HIS A 311 16.34 -24.47 5.21
C HIS A 311 16.42 -24.42 6.74
N VAL A 312 16.47 -23.22 7.34
CA VAL A 312 16.50 -23.04 8.80
C VAL A 312 15.13 -23.35 9.43
N THR A 313 14.03 -22.97 8.78
CA THR A 313 12.68 -23.20 9.30
C THR A 313 12.11 -24.59 8.97
N GLY A 314 12.82 -25.40 8.19
CA GLY A 314 12.32 -26.67 7.66
C GLY A 314 11.20 -26.49 6.61
N ALA A 315 10.95 -25.27 6.14
CA ALA A 315 9.98 -24.99 5.11
C ALA A 315 10.51 -25.40 3.73
N VAL A 316 9.67 -26.02 2.90
CA VAL A 316 10.01 -26.28 1.49
C VAL A 316 9.69 -25.02 0.69
N VAL A 317 10.72 -24.32 0.19
CA VAL A 317 10.51 -23.30 -0.84
C VAL A 317 10.10 -24.02 -2.12
N ALA A 318 8.80 -24.02 -2.43
CA ALA A 318 8.33 -24.47 -3.72
C ALA A 318 9.04 -23.64 -4.80
N ARG A 319 9.76 -24.29 -5.72
CA ARG A 319 10.29 -23.62 -6.92
C ARG A 319 9.10 -23.24 -7.80
N GLY A 320 8.64 -22.01 -7.64
CA GLY A 320 7.60 -21.41 -8.46
C GLY A 320 7.64 -19.91 -8.27
N ARG A 321 7.77 -19.17 -9.39
CA ARG A 321 7.56 -17.73 -9.40
C ARG A 321 6.12 -17.50 -8.93
N VAL A 322 5.93 -16.82 -7.80
CA VAL A 322 4.58 -16.49 -7.34
C VAL A 322 3.99 -15.52 -8.37
N ARG A 323 3.07 -16.00 -9.20
CA ARG A 323 2.42 -15.17 -10.22
C ARG A 323 1.31 -14.35 -9.58
N PRO A 324 1.05 -13.11 -10.05
CA PRO A 324 -0.13 -12.35 -9.64
C PRO A 324 -1.39 -13.22 -9.80
N GLY A 325 -2.19 -13.35 -8.73
CA GLY A 325 -3.39 -14.21 -8.70
C GLY A 325 -3.21 -15.64 -8.16
N GLN A 326 -2.01 -16.05 -7.74
CA GLN A 326 -1.80 -17.34 -7.05
C GLN A 326 -2.22 -17.35 -5.58
N PHE A 327 -2.52 -16.19 -5.02
CA PHE A 327 -3.13 -16.07 -3.70
C PHE A 327 -4.65 -16.16 -3.84
N THR A 328 -5.22 -17.31 -3.48
CA THR A 328 -6.67 -17.43 -3.31
C THR A 328 -7.01 -17.35 -1.83
N PHE A 329 -7.80 -16.34 -1.48
CA PHE A 329 -8.26 -16.08 -0.12
C PHE A 329 -9.56 -16.84 0.12
N HIS A 330 -9.55 -17.77 1.08
CA HIS A 330 -10.73 -18.49 1.56
C HIS A 330 -10.96 -18.13 3.04
N GLY A 331 -11.79 -17.12 3.29
CA GLY A 331 -12.02 -16.63 4.66
C GLY A 331 -10.71 -16.13 5.31
N PRO A 332 -10.36 -16.55 6.54
CA PRO A 332 -9.12 -16.11 7.20
C PRO A 332 -7.85 -16.82 6.68
N SER A 333 -7.95 -17.69 5.67
CA SER A 333 -6.84 -18.51 5.17
C SER A 333 -6.37 -18.09 3.78
N ILE A 334 -5.05 -18.02 3.62
CA ILE A 334 -4.39 -17.72 2.35
C ILE A 334 -3.89 -19.05 1.76
N THR A 335 -4.40 -19.43 0.60
CA THR A 335 -3.89 -20.59 -0.15
C THR A 335 -3.01 -20.08 -1.29
N ILE A 336 -1.75 -20.54 -1.32
CA ILE A 336 -0.82 -20.26 -2.42
C ILE A 336 -0.92 -21.42 -3.40
N SER A 337 -1.56 -21.21 -4.55
CA SER A 337 -1.59 -22.24 -5.59
C SER A 337 -0.21 -22.34 -6.25
N SER A 338 0.48 -23.44 -5.99
CA SER A 338 1.74 -23.81 -6.63
C SER A 338 1.45 -24.86 -7.69
N ASP A 339 1.79 -24.59 -8.95
CA ASP A 339 1.75 -25.58 -10.04
C ASP A 339 2.62 -26.82 -9.74
N ALA A 340 3.46 -26.79 -8.70
CA ALA A 340 4.25 -27.93 -8.27
C ALA A 340 3.43 -29.10 -7.70
N GLY A 341 2.11 -28.94 -7.49
CA GLY A 341 1.22 -30.01 -7.01
C GLY A 341 0.58 -30.88 -8.11
N VAL A 342 0.58 -30.46 -9.38
CA VAL A 342 -0.14 -31.17 -10.46
C VAL A 342 0.76 -32.15 -11.22
N GLY A 343 2.08 -31.95 -11.20
CA GLY A 343 3.05 -32.80 -11.90
C GLY A 343 3.30 -34.19 -11.29
N ALA A 344 3.06 -34.37 -9.99
CA ALA A 344 3.33 -35.64 -9.29
C ALA A 344 2.17 -36.65 -9.36
N ARG A 345 0.93 -36.21 -9.65
CA ARG A 345 -0.22 -37.11 -9.88
C ARG A 345 -0.47 -37.43 -11.36
N ALA A 346 -0.03 -36.59 -12.29
CA ALA A 346 -0.24 -36.82 -13.72
C ALA A 346 0.68 -37.90 -14.32
N THR A 347 1.86 -38.15 -13.73
CA THR A 347 2.82 -39.15 -14.21
C THR A 347 2.41 -40.60 -13.90
N GLY A 348 1.51 -40.83 -12.93
CA GLY A 348 0.93 -42.15 -12.66
C GLY A 348 -0.23 -42.51 -13.57
N LEU A 349 -1.06 -41.54 -13.96
CA LEU A 349 -2.24 -41.79 -14.80
C LEU A 349 -1.91 -41.98 -16.29
N HIS A 350 -0.85 -41.32 -16.79
CA HIS A 350 -0.42 -41.47 -18.18
C HIS A 350 0.29 -42.80 -18.46
N ARG A 351 0.91 -43.42 -17.45
CA ARG A 351 1.55 -44.74 -17.61
C ARG A 351 0.53 -45.87 -17.79
N HIS A 352 -0.55 -45.85 -17.02
CA HIS A 352 -1.64 -46.83 -17.16
C HIS A 352 -2.46 -46.66 -18.45
N ARG A 353 -2.63 -45.43 -18.97
CA ARG A 353 -3.29 -45.22 -20.28
C ARG A 353 -2.42 -45.63 -21.47
N ALA A 354 -1.10 -45.45 -21.39
CA ALA A 354 -0.18 -45.88 -22.45
C ALA A 354 -0.07 -47.41 -22.54
N GLU A 355 -0.05 -48.11 -21.39
CA GLU A 355 -0.04 -49.57 -21.34
C GLU A 355 -1.37 -50.19 -21.82
N ALA A 356 -2.52 -49.57 -21.47
CA ALA A 356 -3.83 -50.01 -21.96
C ALA A 356 -4.00 -49.82 -23.49
N HIS A 357 -3.41 -48.76 -24.06
CA HIS A 357 -3.47 -48.50 -25.51
C HIS A 357 -2.52 -49.40 -26.30
N ALA A 358 -1.35 -49.72 -25.75
CA ALA A 358 -0.41 -50.68 -26.34
C ALA A 358 -0.95 -52.12 -26.33
N ALA A 359 -1.66 -52.52 -25.27
CA ALA A 359 -2.34 -53.82 -25.20
C ALA A 359 -3.47 -53.94 -26.25
N ALA A 360 -4.26 -52.87 -26.45
CA ALA A 360 -5.35 -52.83 -27.42
C ALA A 360 -4.88 -52.88 -28.89
N LEU A 361 -3.69 -52.31 -29.19
CA LEU A 361 -3.09 -52.35 -30.52
C LEU A 361 -2.50 -53.73 -30.87
N SER A 362 -2.03 -54.50 -29.88
CA SER A 362 -1.50 -55.86 -30.08
C SER A 362 -2.58 -56.92 -30.37
N LEU A 363 -3.83 -56.65 -29.99
CA LEU A 363 -4.99 -57.52 -30.25
C LEU A 363 -5.62 -57.30 -31.63
N ARG A 364 -5.40 -56.13 -32.26
CA ARG A 364 -5.93 -55.82 -33.60
C ARG A 364 -5.12 -56.40 -34.76
N SER A 365 -3.87 -56.83 -34.55
CA SER A 365 -2.99 -57.34 -35.60
C SER A 365 -3.09 -58.86 -35.85
N ARG A 366 -4.05 -59.57 -35.22
CA ARG A 366 -4.21 -61.04 -35.36
C ARG A 366 -5.44 -61.53 -36.12
N CYS A 367 -6.28 -60.65 -36.67
CA CYS A 367 -7.47 -61.08 -37.42
C CYS A 367 -7.42 -60.61 -38.89
N HIS A 368 -6.84 -61.44 -39.75
CA HIS A 368 -7.04 -61.39 -41.21
C HIS A 368 -8.28 -62.22 -41.59
N TRP A 369 -9.17 -61.68 -42.43
CA TRP A 369 -10.12 -62.45 -43.24
C TRP A 369 -10.22 -61.81 -44.64
N PRO A 370 -10.32 -62.58 -45.75
CA PRO A 370 -10.13 -62.08 -47.12
C PRO A 370 -11.45 -61.67 -47.79
N VAL A 371 -11.39 -60.73 -48.75
CA VAL A 371 -12.55 -60.26 -49.54
C VAL A 371 -12.29 -60.50 -51.04
N SER A 372 -13.26 -61.12 -51.73
CA SER A 372 -13.27 -61.50 -53.15
C SER A 372 -13.56 -60.33 -54.13
N PRO A 373 -13.22 -60.45 -55.43
CA PRO A 373 -13.26 -59.33 -56.39
C PRO A 373 -14.60 -59.20 -57.16
N ARG A 374 -14.93 -57.98 -57.62
CA ARG A 374 -16.01 -57.70 -58.60
C ARG A 374 -15.47 -56.97 -59.86
N PRO A 375 -16.13 -57.10 -61.03
CA PRO A 375 -15.56 -56.87 -62.37
C PRO A 375 -15.85 -55.47 -62.94
N PRO A 376 -15.32 -55.12 -64.14
CA PRO A 376 -14.94 -53.75 -64.47
C PRO A 376 -16.03 -52.92 -65.18
N ARG A 377 -15.77 -51.61 -65.14
CA ARG A 377 -16.54 -50.49 -65.66
C ARG A 377 -16.67 -50.49 -67.20
N ARG A 378 -17.75 -49.85 -67.68
CA ARG A 378 -17.74 -49.06 -68.91
C ARG A 378 -17.88 -47.59 -68.54
#